data_AF-A0A6G3XRV9-F1
#
_entry.id   AF-A0A6G3XRV9-F1
#
_cell.length_a   1.000
_cell.length_b   1.000
_cell.length_c   1.000
_cell.angle_alpha   90.00
_cell.angle_beta   90.00
_cell.angle_gamma   90.00
#
_symmetry.space_group_name_H-M   'P 1'
#
loop_
_entity.id
_entity.type
_entity.pdbx_description
1 polymer ?
#
loop_
_entity_poly.entity_id
_entity_poly.type
_entity_poly.pdbx_seq_one_letter_code
_entity_poly.pdbx_strand_id
1 'polypeptide(L)'
;STDLFENSRRTVAEFLGCRADDQVVFTRSTTDSLNLLAAAIPAGCQVFVYETEHHASLLPWRDAQVTYLNAPRTPAQAVESLERALADRDPYGPALVCVTGASNVTG
;
A
#
# COMPACT_ATOMS: atom_id res chain seq x y z
N SER A 1 -9.55 4.95 30.13
CA SER A 1 -9.44 3.97 29.02
C SER A 1 -9.25 4.69 27.69
N THR A 2 -10.14 5.64 27.35
CA THR A 2 -10.03 6.49 26.15
C THR A 2 -8.73 7.30 26.11
N ASP A 3 -8.34 7.97 27.21
CA ASP A 3 -7.13 8.81 27.22
C ASP A 3 -5.85 8.03 26.95
N LEU A 4 -5.73 6.80 27.45
CA LEU A 4 -4.57 5.94 27.19
C LEU A 4 -4.49 5.59 25.70
N PHE A 5 -5.63 5.30 25.08
CA PHE A 5 -5.70 4.93 23.67
C PHE A 5 -5.36 6.12 22.76
N GLU A 6 -5.91 7.30 23.05
CA GLU A 6 -5.57 8.53 22.33
C GLU A 6 -4.10 8.92 22.51
N ASN A 7 -3.55 8.73 23.71
CA ASN A 7 -2.12 8.92 23.95
C ASN A 7 -1.27 7.96 23.12
N SER A 8 -1.64 6.67 23.04
CA SER A 8 -0.94 5.70 22.19
C SER A 8 -1.01 6.07 20.71
N ARG A 9 -2.16 6.56 20.21
CA ARG A 9 -2.27 7.06 18.82
C ARG A 9 -1.32 8.21 18.57
N ARG A 10 -1.27 9.18 19.48
CA ARG A 10 -0.39 10.34 19.39
C ARG A 10 1.09 9.94 19.36
N THR A 11 1.51 9.03 20.25
CA THR A 11 2.90 8.52 20.24
C THR A 11 3.27 7.87 18.91
N VAL A 12 2.38 7.04 18.34
CA VAL A 12 2.63 6.39 17.04
C VAL A 12 2.64 7.42 15.91
N ALA A 13 1.71 8.37 15.91
CA ALA A 13 1.65 9.44 14.91
C ALA A 13 2.92 10.30 14.90
N GLU A 14 3.42 10.68 16.08
CA GLU A 14 4.67 11.42 16.24
C GLU A 14 5.87 10.60 15.74
N PHE A 15 5.94 9.32 16.08
CA PHE A 15 7.02 8.43 15.63
C PHE A 15 7.06 8.26 14.10
N LEU A 16 5.88 8.16 13.46
CA LEU A 16 5.77 8.00 12.00
C LEU A 16 5.83 9.31 11.22
N GLY A 17 5.82 10.47 11.91
CA GLY A 17 5.77 11.77 11.25
C GLY A 17 4.46 12.04 10.51
N CYS A 18 3.34 11.54 11.05
CA CYS A 18 2.00 11.74 10.50
C CYS A 18 1.65 13.24 10.40
N ARG A 19 0.90 13.60 9.35
CA ARG A 19 0.32 14.93 9.17
C ARG A 19 -0.82 15.16 10.17
N ALA A 20 -1.23 16.41 10.33
CA ALA A 20 -2.30 16.77 11.27
C ALA A 20 -3.65 16.11 10.95
N ASP A 21 -3.90 15.80 9.67
CA ASP A 21 -5.10 15.16 9.16
C ASP A 21 -4.98 13.64 9.02
N ASP A 22 -3.80 13.06 9.22
CA ASP A 22 -3.59 11.61 9.18
C ASP A 22 -4.25 10.92 10.37
N GLN A 23 -4.67 9.67 10.17
CA GLN A 23 -5.30 8.85 11.20
C GLN A 23 -4.51 7.57 11.43
N VAL A 24 -4.20 7.28 12.70
CA VAL A 24 -3.64 5.99 13.09
C VAL A 24 -4.80 5.03 13.31
N VAL A 25 -4.81 3.87 12.63
CA VAL A 25 -5.80 2.80 12.83
C VAL A 25 -5.09 1.57 13.37
N PHE A 26 -5.43 1.14 14.59
CA PHE A 26 -4.88 -0.09 15.15
C PHE A 26 -5.61 -1.31 14.60
N THR A 27 -4.85 -2.22 14.00
CA THR A 27 -5.31 -3.51 13.50
C THR A 27 -4.54 -4.63 14.19
N ARG A 28 -4.97 -5.88 13.98
CA ARG A 28 -4.35 -7.04 14.62
C ARG A 28 -3.04 -7.50 13.93
N SER A 29 -2.86 -7.19 12.65
CA SER A 29 -1.68 -7.60 11.86
C SER A 29 -1.54 -6.78 10.58
N THR A 30 -0.37 -6.85 9.93
CA THR A 30 -0.15 -6.24 8.60
C THR A 30 -1.15 -6.75 7.56
N THR A 31 -1.45 -8.06 7.57
CA THR A 31 -2.44 -8.66 6.68
C THR A 31 -3.84 -8.10 6.93
N ASP A 32 -4.23 -7.92 8.20
CA ASP A 32 -5.53 -7.34 8.54
C ASP A 32 -5.61 -5.86 8.10
N SER A 33 -4.50 -5.10 8.20
CA SER A 33 -4.41 -3.73 7.66
C SER A 33 -4.60 -3.67 6.15
N LEU A 34 -3.97 -4.56 5.40
CA LEU A 34 -4.08 -4.57 3.94
C LEU A 34 -5.47 -5.01 3.47
N ASN A 35 -6.10 -5.97 4.17
CA ASN A 35 -7.49 -6.33 3.91
C ASN A 35 -8.46 -5.18 4.22
N LEU A 36 -8.24 -4.44 5.31
CA LEU A 36 -9.03 -3.25 5.63
C LEU A 36 -8.89 -2.18 4.54
N LEU A 37 -7.66 -1.95 4.07
CA LEU A 37 -7.41 -1.01 2.97
C LEU A 37 -8.10 -1.45 1.67
N ALA A 38 -7.98 -2.73 1.30
CA ALA A 38 -8.62 -3.29 0.11
C ALA A 38 -10.15 -3.15 0.12
N ALA A 39 -10.79 -3.17 1.29
CA ALA A 39 -12.22 -2.94 1.43
C ALA A 39 -12.63 -1.44 1.35
N ALA A 40 -11.66 -0.52 1.43
CA ALA A 40 -11.88 0.92 1.50
C ALA A 40 -11.45 1.68 0.23
N ILE A 41 -10.81 1.01 -0.73
CA ILE A 41 -10.41 1.67 -1.98
C ILE A 41 -11.65 2.09 -2.80
N PRO A 42 -11.57 3.21 -3.54
CA PRO A 42 -12.68 3.64 -4.40
C PRO A 42 -13.02 2.61 -5.48
N ALA A 43 -14.29 2.58 -5.90
CA ALA A 43 -14.70 1.80 -7.07
C ALA A 43 -13.91 2.23 -8.32
N GLY A 44 -13.50 1.26 -9.13
CA GLY A 44 -12.67 1.50 -10.31
C GLY A 44 -11.21 1.85 -10.00
N CYS A 45 -10.76 1.69 -8.74
CA CYS A 45 -9.35 1.80 -8.40
C CYS A 45 -8.54 0.67 -9.04
N GLN A 46 -7.44 1.03 -9.70
CA GLN A 46 -6.47 0.07 -10.23
C GLN A 46 -5.28 -0.04 -9.29
N VAL A 47 -4.92 -1.26 -8.92
CA VAL A 47 -3.82 -1.58 -8.01
C VAL A 47 -2.61 -2.03 -8.81
N PHE A 48 -1.44 -1.47 -8.50
CA PHE A 48 -0.17 -1.81 -9.12
C PHE A 48 0.74 -2.45 -8.08
N VAL A 49 1.23 -3.65 -8.38
CA VAL A 49 2.13 -4.43 -7.51
C VAL A 49 3.28 -4.98 -8.33
N TYR A 50 4.45 -5.15 -7.73
CA TYR A 50 5.50 -5.96 -8.33
C TYR A 50 5.31 -7.45 -8.00
N GLU A 51 5.79 -8.33 -8.88
CA GLU A 51 5.82 -9.77 -8.60
C GLU A 51 6.67 -10.14 -7.37
N THR A 52 7.59 -9.26 -6.98
CA THR A 52 8.46 -9.42 -5.80
C THR A 52 7.83 -8.98 -4.48
N GLU A 53 6.61 -8.45 -4.51
CA GLU A 53 5.93 -8.00 -3.30
C GLU A 53 5.60 -9.15 -2.36
N HIS A 54 5.60 -8.87 -1.05
CA HIS A 54 5.24 -9.87 -0.05
C HIS A 54 3.83 -10.42 -0.31
N HIS A 55 3.60 -11.73 -0.10
CA HIS A 55 2.31 -12.36 -0.37
C HIS A 55 1.11 -11.66 0.31
N ALA A 56 1.31 -11.10 1.52
CA ALA A 56 0.27 -10.33 2.20
C ALA A 56 -0.19 -9.08 1.41
N SER A 57 0.67 -8.54 0.54
CA SER A 57 0.41 -7.43 -0.38
C SER A 57 -0.17 -7.88 -1.72
N LEU A 58 -0.18 -9.18 -2.06
CA LEU A 58 -0.68 -9.66 -3.36
C LEU A 58 -2.14 -10.13 -3.31
N LEU A 59 -2.56 -10.69 -2.18
CA LEU A 59 -3.85 -11.36 -2.02
C LEU A 59 -5.09 -10.49 -1.67
N PRO A 60 -4.96 -9.29 -1.07
CA PRO A 60 -6.13 -8.51 -0.62
C PRO A 60 -7.05 -7.99 -1.73
N TRP A 61 -6.54 -7.79 -2.95
CA TRP A 61 -7.18 -6.97 -4.00
C TRP A 61 -8.23 -7.68 -4.86
N ARG A 62 -9.03 -8.57 -4.27
CA ARG A 62 -9.92 -9.47 -5.02
C ARG A 62 -10.96 -8.76 -5.90
N ASP A 63 -11.41 -7.58 -5.46
CA ASP A 63 -12.46 -6.80 -6.12
C ASP A 63 -11.91 -5.61 -6.94
N ALA A 64 -10.59 -5.54 -7.12
CA ALA A 64 -9.90 -4.47 -7.85
C ALA A 64 -9.26 -4.99 -9.14
N GLN A 65 -9.05 -4.09 -10.10
CA GLN A 65 -8.19 -4.38 -11.24
C GLN A 65 -6.73 -4.33 -10.78
N VAL A 66 -6.00 -5.45 -10.90
CA VAL A 66 -4.59 -5.53 -10.48
C VAL A 66 -3.67 -5.62 -11.70
N THR A 67 -2.65 -4.78 -11.72
CA THR A 67 -1.54 -4.84 -12.67
C THR A 67 -0.28 -5.32 -11.97
N TYR A 68 0.24 -6.45 -12.44
CA TYR A 68 1.48 -7.04 -11.96
C TYR A 68 2.64 -6.55 -12.83
N LEU A 69 3.60 -5.90 -12.19
CA LEU A 69 4.82 -5.40 -12.79
C LEU A 69 5.95 -6.41 -12.56
N ASN A 70 6.76 -6.63 -13.60
CA ASN A 70 7.93 -7.50 -13.52
C ASN A 70 8.89 -7.03 -12.44
N ALA A 71 9.57 -7.98 -11.79
CA ALA A 71 10.62 -7.71 -10.82
C ALA A 71 11.69 -6.73 -11.37
N PRO A 72 11.84 -5.52 -10.80
CA PRO A 72 12.85 -4.58 -11.25
C PRO A 72 14.23 -5.01 -10.73
N ARG A 73 15.27 -4.78 -11.53
CA ARG A 73 16.66 -5.06 -11.14
C ARG A 73 17.34 -3.88 -10.46
N THR A 74 16.78 -2.68 -10.61
CA THR A 74 17.29 -1.45 -10.02
C THR A 74 16.13 -0.56 -9.57
N PRO A 75 16.35 0.36 -8.61
CA PRO A 75 15.33 1.34 -8.21
C PRO A 75 14.88 2.23 -9.37
N ALA A 76 15.81 2.63 -10.26
CA ALA A 76 15.47 3.45 -11.42
C ALA A 76 14.55 2.70 -12.38
N GLN A 77 14.80 1.41 -12.62
CA GLN A 77 13.93 0.57 -13.45
C GLN A 77 12.54 0.41 -12.82
N ALA A 78 12.47 0.28 -11.49
CA ALA A 78 11.19 0.22 -10.79
C ALA A 78 10.38 1.50 -11.10
N VAL A 79 10.95 2.68 -10.84
CA VAL A 79 10.27 3.95 -11.11
C VAL A 79 9.83 4.07 -12.57
N GLU A 80 10.71 3.80 -13.53
CA GLU A 80 10.39 3.89 -14.96
C GLU A 80 9.25 2.94 -15.38
N SER A 81 9.28 1.69 -14.90
CA SER A 81 8.23 0.71 -15.24
C SER A 81 6.88 1.06 -14.62
N LEU A 82 6.89 1.58 -13.39
CA LEU A 82 5.68 2.07 -12.72
C LEU A 82 5.12 3.31 -13.40
N GLU A 83 5.96 4.29 -13.74
CA GLU A 83 5.54 5.51 -14.44
C GLU A 83 4.85 5.19 -15.76
N ARG A 84 5.42 4.26 -16.56
CA ARG A 84 4.79 3.77 -17.79
C ARG A 84 3.45 3.12 -17.51
N ALA A 85 3.38 2.19 -16.55
CA ALA A 85 2.14 1.50 -16.22
C ALA A 85 1.04 2.46 -15.74
N LEU A 86 1.40 3.50 -14.99
CA LEU A 86 0.46 4.54 -14.55
C LEU A 86 0.00 5.43 -15.73
N ALA A 87 0.89 5.74 -16.67
CA ALA A 87 0.58 6.56 -17.84
C ALA A 87 -0.31 5.83 -18.85
N ASP A 88 -0.09 4.53 -19.04
CA ASP A 88 -0.80 3.70 -20.02
C ASP A 88 -2.16 3.20 -19.50
N ARG A 89 -2.56 3.58 -18.27
CA ARG A 89 -3.80 3.09 -17.67
C ARG A 89 -5.05 3.66 -18.36
N ASP A 90 -5.96 2.78 -18.72
CA ASP A 90 -7.26 3.09 -19.32
C ASP A 90 -8.34 2.19 -18.69
N PRO A 91 -9.42 2.74 -18.11
CA PRO A 91 -9.72 4.17 -17.95
C PRO A 91 -8.79 4.86 -16.97
N TYR A 92 -8.58 6.17 -17.18
CA TYR A 92 -7.87 6.99 -16.21
C TYR A 92 -8.73 7.14 -14.95
N GLY A 93 -8.29 6.52 -13.85
CA GLY A 93 -9.01 6.50 -12.58
C GLY A 93 -8.08 6.56 -11.37
N PRO A 94 -8.62 6.35 -10.16
CA PRO A 94 -7.84 6.19 -8.94
C PRO A 94 -6.81 5.06 -9.12
N ALA A 95 -5.60 5.29 -8.65
CA ALA A 95 -4.53 4.31 -8.70
C ALA A 95 -3.95 4.13 -7.30
N LEU A 96 -3.69 2.87 -6.93
CA LEU A 96 -2.97 2.49 -5.72
C LEU A 96 -1.71 1.74 -6.12
N VAL A 97 -0.56 2.18 -5.63
CA VAL A 97 0.70 1.46 -5.80
C VAL A 97 1.07 0.83 -4.47
N CYS A 98 1.32 -0.47 -4.46
CA CYS A 98 1.76 -1.19 -3.27
C CYS A 98 3.22 -1.64 -3.45
N VAL A 99 4.07 -1.17 -2.56
CA VAL A 99 5.50 -1.50 -2.51
C VAL A 99 5.92 -1.90 -1.11
N THR A 100 6.82 -2.88 -1.01
CA THR A 100 7.37 -3.36 0.26
C THR A 100 8.60 -2.52 0.61
N GLY A 101 8.52 -1.78 1.73
CA GLY A 101 9.59 -0.86 2.15
C GLY A 101 10.90 -1.55 2.56
N ALA A 102 10.84 -2.77 3.09
CA ALA A 102 11.99 -3.61 3.40
C ALA A 102 11.60 -5.07 3.13
N SER A 103 12.29 -5.71 2.18
CA SER A 103 11.92 -7.03 1.72
C SER A 103 12.49 -8.10 2.64
N ASN A 104 11.66 -9.02 3.11
CA ASN A 104 12.13 -10.19 3.84
C ASN A 104 12.83 -11.23 2.93
N VAL A 105 12.79 -11.04 1.61
CA VAL A 105 13.44 -11.93 0.62
C VAL A 105 14.82 -11.42 0.23
N THR A 106 14.95 -10.10 0.03
CA THR A 106 16.20 -9.50 -0.46
C THR A 106 16.99 -8.75 0.61
N GLY A 107 16.40 -8.52 1.79
CA GLY A 107 16.89 -7.54 2.77
C GLY A 107 16.55 -6.11 2.35
#